data_AF-A0A356G3T0-F1
#
_entry.id   AF-A0A356G3T0-F1
#
_cell.length_a   1.000
_cell.length_b   1.000
_cell.length_c   1.000
_cell.angle_alpha   90.00
_cell.angle_beta   90.00
_cell.angle_gamma   90.00
#
_symmetry.space_group_name_H-M   'P 1'
#
loop_
_entity.id
_entity.type
_entity.pdbx_description
1 polymer ?
#
loop_
_entity_poly.entity_id
_entity_poly.type
_entity_poly.pdbx_seq_one_letter_code
_entity_poly.pdbx_strand_id
1 'polypeptide(L)'
;MATRTCVVGATGYAGIEVCRLVLAHPELELVMVTDRKEAGTRLDALYPQLAGACELTLVQPDADAIAAAADVAFLAVPHTASLALA
;
A
#
# COMPACT_ATOMS: atom_id res chain seq x y z
N MET A 1 2.07 20.01 2.41
CA MET A 1 2.53 18.82 3.15
C MET A 1 1.88 17.63 2.45
N ALA A 2 2.63 16.60 2.07
CA ALA A 2 2.05 15.44 1.39
C ALA A 2 1.28 14.57 2.42
N THR A 3 0.13 14.03 2.02
CA THR A 3 -0.68 13.15 2.86
C THR A 3 -0.10 11.75 2.82
N ARG A 4 0.30 11.23 3.98
CA ARG A 4 0.92 9.91 4.09
C ARG A 4 -0.13 8.84 3.83
N THR A 5 0.13 7.98 2.86
CA THR A 5 -0.85 7.04 2.31
C THR A 5 -0.38 5.60 2.49
N CYS A 6 -1.29 4.75 2.98
CA CYS A 6 -1.14 3.30 3.00
C CYS A 6 -2.03 2.65 1.93
N VAL A 7 -1.53 1.59 1.29
CA VAL A 7 -2.36 0.70 0.45
C VAL A 7 -2.38 -0.70 1.06
N VAL A 8 -3.57 -1.16 1.42
CA VAL A 8 -3.81 -2.50 1.97
C VAL A 8 -4.27 -3.43 0.85
N GLY A 9 -3.59 -4.57 0.70
CA GLY A 9 -3.79 -5.47 -0.45
C GLY A 9 -3.11 -4.96 -1.72
N ALA A 10 -1.88 -4.44 -1.57
CA ALA A 10 -1.16 -3.72 -2.62
C ALA A 10 -0.84 -4.57 -3.87
N THR A 11 -0.82 -5.90 -3.76
CA THR A 11 -0.54 -6.82 -4.89
C THR A 11 -1.82 -7.21 -5.66
N GLY A 12 -3.00 -6.82 -5.18
CA GLY A 12 -4.23 -6.95 -5.97
C GLY A 12 -4.20 -5.99 -7.17
N TYR A 13 -4.96 -6.30 -8.22
CA TYR A 13 -5.02 -5.43 -9.41
C TYR A 13 -5.44 -4.00 -9.10
N ALA A 14 -6.41 -3.82 -8.18
CA ALA A 14 -6.79 -2.50 -7.72
C ALA A 14 -5.70 -1.86 -6.84
N GLY A 15 -5.10 -2.64 -5.93
CA GLY A 15 -4.06 -2.17 -5.03
C GLY A 15 -2.85 -1.62 -5.78
N ILE A 16 -2.36 -2.34 -6.78
CA ILE A 16 -1.18 -1.91 -7.53
C ILE A 16 -1.43 -0.67 -8.38
N GLU A 17 -2.64 -0.51 -8.93
CA GLU A 17 -3.00 0.71 -9.65
C GLU A 17 -3.15 1.90 -8.70
N VAL A 18 -3.68 1.70 -7.49
CA VAL A 18 -3.67 2.75 -6.46
C VAL A 18 -2.22 3.12 -6.11
N CYS A 19 -1.32 2.15 -5.90
CA CYS A 19 0.09 2.43 -5.68
C CYS A 19 0.69 3.27 -6.82
N ARG A 20 0.45 2.88 -8.09
CA ARG A 20 0.94 3.62 -9.27
C ARG A 20 0.42 5.06 -9.31
N LEU A 21 -0.85 5.26 -9.00
CA LEU A 21 -1.46 6.60 -8.97
C LEU A 21 -0.91 7.45 -7.83
N VAL A 22 -0.78 6.88 -6.63
CA VAL A 22 -0.24 7.58 -5.44
C VAL A 22 1.21 7.99 -5.68
N LEU A 23 2.05 7.12 -6.23
CA LEU A 23 3.45 7.43 -6.55
C LEU A 23 3.62 8.57 -7.55
N ALA A 24 2.62 8.84 -8.39
CA ALA A 24 2.61 9.94 -9.34
C ALA A 24 1.85 11.19 -8.84
N HIS A 25 1.27 11.15 -7.64
CA HIS A 25 0.39 12.21 -7.15
C HIS A 25 1.18 13.30 -6.42
N PRO A 26 0.97 14.60 -6.72
CA PRO A 26 1.76 15.69 -6.13
C PRO A 26 1.53 15.91 -4.63
N GLU A 27 0.40 15.44 -4.10
CA GLU A 27 -0.01 15.66 -2.71
C GLU A 27 -0.13 14.39 -1.86
N LEU A 28 0.16 13.21 -2.43
CA LEU A 28 0.13 11.95 -1.68
C LEU A 28 1.54 11.36 -1.65
N GLU A 29 1.87 10.71 -0.54
CA GLU A 29 3.13 9.99 -0.37
C GLU A 29 2.82 8.55 0.02
N LEU A 30 3.28 7.59 -0.77
CA LEU A 30 3.12 6.17 -0.44
C LEU A 30 4.15 5.81 0.63
N VAL A 31 3.70 5.62 1.87
CA VAL A 31 4.60 5.35 3.02
C VAL A 31 4.56 3.90 3.48
N MET A 32 3.49 3.18 3.15
CA MET A 32 3.28 1.80 3.59
C MET A 32 2.45 1.03 2.57
N VAL A 33 2.87 -0.19 2.26
CA VAL A 33 2.11 -1.14 1.43
C VAL A 33 2.01 -2.46 2.16
N THR A 34 0.82 -3.05 2.16
CA THR A 34 0.60 -4.31 2.88
C THR A 34 0.05 -5.38 1.96
N ASP A 35 0.48 -6.62 2.21
CA ASP A 35 -0.09 -7.82 1.62
C ASP A 35 0.14 -9.01 2.56
N ARG A 36 -0.82 -9.93 2.62
CA ARG A 36 -0.74 -11.08 3.54
C ARG A 36 0.20 -12.17 3.05
N LYS A 37 0.29 -12.36 1.73
CA LYS A 37 1.02 -13.47 1.10
C LYS A 37 2.46 -13.07 0.77
N GLU A 38 2.64 -11.81 0.39
CA GLU A 38 3.91 -11.29 -0.15
C GLU A 38 4.67 -10.43 0.86
N ALA A 39 4.31 -10.48 2.15
CA ALA A 39 5.03 -9.75 3.19
C ALA A 39 6.51 -10.15 3.24
N GLY A 40 7.40 -9.17 3.29
CA GLY A 40 8.86 -9.32 3.21
C GLY A 40 9.43 -9.12 1.81
N THR A 41 8.59 -9.06 0.77
CA THR A 41 9.01 -8.82 -0.61
C THR A 41 8.95 -7.33 -0.94
N ARG A 42 9.97 -6.80 -1.64
CA ARG A 42 9.92 -5.42 -2.18
C ARG A 42 8.84 -5.29 -3.25
N LEU A 43 8.10 -4.18 -3.24
CA LEU A 43 7.03 -3.93 -4.20
C LEU A 43 7.54 -3.93 -5.65
N ASP A 44 8.70 -3.30 -5.89
CA ASP A 44 9.34 -3.22 -7.21
C ASP A 44 9.96 -4.54 -7.68
N ALA A 45 10.19 -5.50 -6.77
CA ALA A 45 10.59 -6.86 -7.16
C ALA A 45 9.42 -7.66 -7.76
N LEU A 46 8.20 -7.43 -7.27
CA LEU A 46 6.98 -8.04 -7.81
C LEU A 46 6.44 -7.29 -9.03
N TYR A 47 6.62 -5.97 -9.05
CA TYR A 47 6.16 -5.09 -10.12
C TYR A 47 7.33 -4.26 -10.67
N PRO A 48 8.15 -4.83 -11.57
CA PRO A 48 9.34 -4.16 -12.11
C PRO A 48 9.07 -2.81 -12.78
N GLN A 49 7.84 -2.57 -13.23
CA GLN A 49 7.42 -1.26 -13.76
C GLN A 49 7.47 -0.12 -12.73
N LEU A 50 7.54 -0.44 -11.43
CA LEU A 50 7.69 0.52 -10.33
C LEU A 50 9.14 0.66 -9.86
N ALA A 51 10.11 0.03 -10.53
CA ALA A 51 11.52 0.13 -10.18
C ALA A 51 12.00 1.59 -10.19
N GLY A 52 12.64 2.01 -9.11
CA GLY A 52 13.11 3.39 -8.92
C GLY A 52 12.01 4.39 -8.53
N ALA A 53 10.74 3.98 -8.50
CA ALA A 53 9.63 4.83 -8.03
C ALA A 53 9.46 4.75 -6.51
N CYS A 54 9.73 3.60 -5.88
CA CYS A 54 9.75 3.43 -4.43
C CYS A 54 10.62 2.25 -4.00
N GLU A 55 11.05 2.24 -2.74
CA GLU A 55 11.80 1.14 -2.13
C GLU A 55 11.01 0.46 -1.00
N LEU A 56 9.68 0.42 -1.12
CA LEU A 56 8.82 -0.12 -0.08
C LEU A 56 8.80 -1.65 -0.09
N THR A 57 8.93 -2.23 1.09
CA THR A 57 8.72 -3.66 1.33
C THR A 57 7.30 -3.88 1.81
N LEU A 58 6.62 -4.88 1.23
CA LEU A 58 5.31 -5.31 1.67
C LEU A 58 5.38 -5.83 3.11
N VAL A 59 4.44 -5.41 3.94
CA VAL A 59 4.31 -5.87 5.32
C VAL A 59 2.95 -6.53 5.56
N GLN A 60 2.83 -7.28 6.66
CA GLN A 60 1.54 -7.79 7.08
C GLN A 60 0.60 -6.61 7.43
N PRO A 61 -0.68 -6.68 7.06
CA PRO A 61 -1.65 -5.66 7.45
C PRO A 61 -1.89 -5.70 8.96
N ASP A 62 -1.62 -4.59 9.63
CA ASP A 62 -1.83 -4.37 11.06
C ASP A 62 -2.42 -2.98 11.27
N ALA A 63 -3.57 -2.89 11.96
CA ALA A 63 -4.34 -1.65 12.04
C ALA A 63 -3.61 -0.55 12.82
N ASP A 64 -2.96 -0.92 13.94
CA ASP A 64 -2.24 0.03 14.78
C ASP A 64 -1.00 0.56 14.07
N ALA A 65 -0.25 -0.30 13.36
CA ALA A 65 0.88 0.11 12.55
C ALA A 65 0.46 1.04 11.39
N ILE A 66 -0.66 0.73 10.72
CA ILE A 66 -1.20 1.57 9.64
C ILE A 66 -1.59 2.95 10.19
N ALA A 67 -2.31 3.00 11.31
CA ALA A 67 -2.73 4.25 11.94
C ALA A 67 -1.55 5.11 12.43
N ALA A 68 -0.45 4.48 12.84
CA ALA A 68 0.77 5.18 13.23
C ALA A 68 1.54 5.74 12.01
N ALA A 69 1.54 5.00 10.90
CA ALA A 69 2.37 5.32 9.73
C ALA A 69 1.71 6.28 8.73
N ALA A 70 0.38 6.19 8.54
CA ALA A 70 -0.33 6.87 7.45
C ALA A 70 -1.51 7.72 7.94
N ASP A 71 -1.78 8.80 7.23
CA ASP A 71 -2.94 9.68 7.44
C ASP A 71 -4.21 9.12 6.75
N VAL A 72 -4.01 8.37 5.66
CA VAL A 72 -5.09 7.72 4.91
C VAL A 72 -4.69 6.31 4.48
N ALA A 73 -5.65 5.38 4.46
CA ALA A 73 -5.45 4.02 3.99
C ALA A 73 -6.48 3.64 2.92
N PHE A 74 -6.01 3.14 1.78
CA PHE A 74 -6.85 2.54 0.74
C PHE A 74 -6.96 1.03 0.97
N LEU A 75 -8.19 0.55 1.18
CA LEU A 75 -8.47 -0.87 1.42
C LEU A 75 -8.80 -1.58 0.10
N ALA A 76 -7.77 -2.07 -0.60
CA ALA A 76 -7.88 -2.83 -1.84
C ALA A 76 -7.96 -4.35 -1.58
N VAL A 77 -8.85 -4.75 -0.67
CA VAL A 77 -9.04 -6.14 -0.20
C VAL A 77 -10.43 -6.66 -0.55
N PRO A 78 -10.69 -7.98 -0.50
CA PRO A 78 -12.04 -8.52 -0.65
C PRO A 78 -13.04 -7.86 0.31
N HIS A 79 -14.28 -7.69 -0.14
CA HIS A 79 -15.30 -6.90 0.56
C HIS A 79 -15.51 -7.30 2.04
N THR A 80 -15.43 -8.60 2.39
CA THR A 80 -15.57 -9.06 3.78
C THR A 80 -14.34 -8.76 4.64
N ALA A 81 -13.14 -8.80 4.06
CA ALA A 81 -11.90 -8.50 4.78
C ALA A 81 -11.78 -7.01 5.11
N SER A 82 -12.35 -6.13 4.27
CA SER A 82 -12.38 -4.69 4.49
C SER A 82 -13.15 -4.32 5.76
N LEU A 83 -14.30 -4.96 6.01
CA LEU A 83 -15.16 -4.68 7.16
C LEU A 83 -14.46 -4.93 8.51
N ALA A 84 -13.52 -5.86 8.58
CA ALA A 84 -12.80 -6.18 9.81
C ALA A 84 -11.64 -5.21 10.11
N LEU A 85 -11.27 -4.36 9.14
CA LEU A 85 -10.13 -3.42 9.21
C LEU A 85 -10.56 -1.96 9.37
N ALA A 86 -11.83 -1.63 9.10
CA ALA A 86 -12.42 -0.30 9.19
C ALA A 86 -13.12 -0.08 10.54
#